data_AF-W2THC3-F1
#
_entry.id   AF-W2THC3-F1
#
_cell.length_a   1.000
_cell.length_b   1.000
_cell.length_c   1.000
_cell.angle_alpha   90.00
_cell.angle_beta   90.00
_cell.angle_gamma   90.00
#
_symmetry.space_group_name_H-M   'P 1'
#
loop_
_entity.id
_entity.type
_entity.pdbx_description
1 polymer ?
#
loop_
_entity_poly.entity_id
_entity_poly.type
_entity_poly.pdbx_seq_one_letter_code
_entity_poly.pdbx_strand_id
1 'polypeptide(L)'
;MAGTVVENLSNRKLSYILLALLLAEIVFFLVGAWYAPVPSSTMEYEMIKCRDSSSGKTDKWFHIRPKRCNIIEDLSSFTPSSFDLREIVFVAQMPHVRDRVQLEYSPWFQFLLGLLQVEVEYSDVFKTEKRRISSPIHDKLRWNMQKLAEMIDCMIVQPE
;
A
#
# COMPACT_ATOMS: atom_id res chain seq x y z
N MET A 1 -25.32 -47.97 -10.30
CA MET A 1 -24.41 -46.84 -10.05
C MET A 1 -23.43 -46.82 -11.20
N ALA A 2 -23.55 -45.84 -12.11
CA ALA A 2 -22.61 -45.71 -13.22
C ALA A 2 -21.26 -45.23 -12.66
N GLY A 3 -20.20 -46.00 -12.90
CA GLY A 3 -18.84 -45.64 -12.51
C GLY A 3 -18.41 -44.31 -13.15
N THR A 4 -17.44 -43.67 -12.53
CA THR A 4 -16.89 -42.40 -13.02
C THR A 4 -16.26 -42.59 -14.41
N VAL A 5 -16.24 -41.54 -15.23
CA VAL A 5 -15.77 -41.61 -16.64
C VAL A 5 -14.35 -42.19 -16.75
N VAL A 6 -13.50 -41.97 -15.74
CA VAL A 6 -12.14 -42.53 -15.65
C VAL A 6 -12.11 -44.06 -15.51
N GLU A 7 -13.08 -44.66 -14.81
CA GLU A 7 -13.09 -46.11 -14.55
C GLU A 7 -13.55 -46.92 -15.79
N ASN A 8 -14.26 -46.28 -16.71
CA ASN A 8 -14.76 -46.91 -17.94
C ASN A 8 -13.92 -46.57 -19.19
N LEU A 9 -12.78 -45.88 -19.01
CA LEU A 9 -11.88 -45.47 -20.10
C LEU A 9 -10.72 -46.45 -20.28
N SER A 10 -10.42 -46.79 -21.54
CA SER A 10 -9.26 -47.61 -21.89
C SER A 10 -7.94 -46.86 -21.63
N ASN A 11 -6.93 -47.53 -21.07
CA ASN A 11 -5.59 -46.98 -20.79
C ASN A 11 -4.95 -46.23 -21.97
N ARG A 12 -5.25 -46.64 -23.22
CA ARG A 12 -4.76 -45.94 -24.42
C ARG A 12 -5.38 -44.54 -24.54
N LYS A 13 -6.70 -44.41 -24.35
CA LYS A 13 -7.39 -43.12 -24.41
C LYS A 13 -6.95 -42.20 -23.27
N LEU A 14 -6.77 -42.77 -22.08
CA LEU A 14 -6.25 -42.06 -20.92
C LEU A 14 -4.85 -41.50 -21.17
N SER A 15 -3.95 -42.29 -21.77
CA SER A 15 -2.59 -41.84 -22.12
C SER A 15 -2.58 -40.68 -23.12
N TYR A 16 -3.44 -40.69 -24.15
CA TYR A 16 -3.53 -39.57 -25.09
C TYR A 16 -4.04 -38.28 -24.43
N ILE A 17 -5.03 -38.38 -23.55
CA ILE A 17 -5.55 -37.23 -22.80
C ILE A 17 -4.46 -36.67 -21.88
N LEU A 18 -3.73 -37.54 -21.17
CA LEU A 18 -2.64 -37.14 -20.30
C LEU A 18 -1.54 -36.41 -21.09
N LEU A 19 -1.14 -36.94 -22.26
CA LEU A 19 -0.13 -36.32 -23.10
C LEU A 19 -0.61 -34.96 -23.65
N ALA A 20 -1.87 -34.86 -24.06
CA ALA A 20 -2.45 -33.62 -24.54
C ALA A 20 -2.50 -32.54 -23.45
N LEU A 21 -2.89 -32.91 -22.22
CA LEU A 21 -2.88 -32.00 -21.07
C LEU A 21 -1.45 -31.56 -20.73
N LEU A 22 -0.48 -32.48 -20.73
CA LEU A 22 0.92 -32.17 -20.47
C LEU A 22 1.48 -31.18 -21.50
N LEU A 23 1.17 -31.37 -22.79
CA LEU A 23 1.56 -30.42 -23.83
C LEU A 23 0.89 -29.05 -23.64
N ALA A 24 -0.39 -29.02 -23.25
CA ALA A 24 -1.09 -27.77 -22.98
C ALA A 24 -0.50 -27.01 -21.77
N GLU A 25 -0.13 -27.72 -20.70
CA GLU A 25 0.54 -27.12 -19.54
C GLU A 25 1.90 -26.50 -19.91
N ILE A 26 2.70 -27.20 -20.73
CA ILE A 26 3.98 -26.66 -21.23
C ILE A 26 3.74 -25.37 -22.03
N VAL A 27 2.73 -25.35 -22.90
CA VAL A 27 2.39 -24.16 -23.69
C VAL A 27 1.98 -22.99 -22.78
N PHE A 28 1.10 -23.22 -21.80
CA PHE A 28 0.69 -22.16 -20.88
C PHE A 28 1.84 -21.65 -20.03
N PHE A 29 2.76 -22.53 -19.61
CA PHE A 29 3.96 -22.12 -18.88
C PHE A 29 4.88 -21.23 -19.74
N LEU A 30 5.08 -21.58 -21.02
CA LEU A 30 5.87 -20.76 -21.95
C LEU A 30 5.22 -19.41 -22.21
N VAL A 31 3.89 -19.36 -22.34
CA VAL A 31 3.15 -18.10 -22.49
C VAL A 31 3.30 -17.23 -21.25
N GLY A 32 3.15 -17.82 -20.05
CA GLY A 32 3.36 -17.12 -18.79
C GLY A 32 4.79 -16.59 -18.65
N ALA A 33 5.79 -17.38 -19.00
CA ALA A 33 7.19 -16.99 -18.87
C ALA A 33 7.62 -15.90 -19.86
N TRP A 34 7.08 -15.92 -21.09
CA TRP A 34 7.51 -15.00 -22.16
C TRP A 34 6.68 -13.72 -22.24
N TYR A 35 5.37 -13.82 -22.01
CA TYR A 35 4.44 -12.70 -22.22
C TYR A 35 3.94 -12.07 -20.92
N ALA A 36 3.91 -12.80 -19.80
CA ALA A 36 3.37 -12.22 -18.57
C ALA A 36 4.38 -11.21 -17.97
N PRO A 37 3.95 -9.98 -17.71
CA PRO A 37 4.76 -9.04 -16.94
C PRO A 37 4.83 -9.48 -15.48
N VAL A 38 5.72 -8.85 -14.72
CA VAL A 38 5.87 -9.09 -13.28
C VAL A 38 4.51 -8.93 -12.59
N PRO A 39 4.06 -9.92 -11.79
CA PRO A 39 2.69 -9.97 -11.28
C PRO A 39 2.36 -8.88 -10.26
N SER A 40 3.38 -8.37 -9.55
CA SER A 40 3.21 -7.31 -8.56
C SER A 40 4.44 -6.43 -8.49
N SER A 41 4.25 -5.13 -8.34
CA SER A 41 5.30 -4.17 -8.07
C SER A 41 5.13 -3.60 -6.66
N THR A 42 6.22 -3.47 -5.92
CA THR A 42 6.25 -2.83 -4.59
C THR A 42 6.95 -1.49 -4.69
N MET A 43 6.48 -0.53 -3.90
CA MET A 43 6.99 0.83 -3.85
C MET A 43 6.96 1.31 -2.41
N GLU A 44 8.13 1.72 -1.91
CA GLU A 44 8.30 2.21 -0.55
C GLU A 44 8.19 3.74 -0.53
N TYR A 45 7.44 4.26 0.43
CA TYR A 45 7.23 5.69 0.61
C TYR A 45 7.62 6.11 2.01
N GLU A 46 8.61 6.98 2.11
CA GLU A 46 8.88 7.71 3.33
C GLU A 46 7.87 8.85 3.47
N MET A 47 7.17 8.90 4.60
CA MET A 47 6.19 9.95 4.86
C MET A 47 6.90 11.24 5.26
N ILE A 48 6.50 12.35 4.64
CA ILE A 48 7.05 13.67 4.97
C ILE A 48 6.34 14.21 6.20
N LYS A 49 7.13 14.69 7.15
CA LYS A 49 6.66 15.34 8.38
C LYS A 49 6.33 16.80 8.08
N CYS A 50 5.11 17.21 8.41
CA CYS A 50 4.57 18.53 8.16
C CYS A 50 4.12 19.18 9.47
N ARG A 51 4.42 20.47 9.64
CA ARG A 51 3.89 21.27 10.75
C ARG A 51 2.51 21.83 10.41
N ASP A 52 1.52 21.50 11.23
CA ASP A 52 0.21 22.13 11.26
C ASP A 52 0.09 23.12 12.44
N SER A 53 0.15 24.41 12.14
CA SER A 53 -0.06 25.47 13.12
C SER A 53 -1.49 25.51 13.69
N SER A 54 -2.46 24.88 13.02
CA SER A 54 -3.85 24.82 13.48
C SER A 54 -4.12 23.62 14.40
N SER A 55 -3.14 22.74 14.64
CA SER A 55 -3.25 21.55 15.48
C SER A 55 -4.49 20.70 15.19
N GLY A 56 -4.86 20.56 13.91
CA GLY A 56 -6.02 19.80 13.45
C GLY A 56 -7.38 20.45 13.67
N LYS A 57 -7.44 21.74 14.03
CA LYS A 57 -8.71 22.50 14.15
C LYS A 57 -9.34 22.87 12.81
N THR A 58 -8.58 22.79 11.72
CA THR A 58 -9.05 23.03 10.36
C THR A 58 -8.94 21.76 9.52
N ASP A 59 -9.96 21.43 8.74
CA ASP A 59 -9.97 20.29 7.79
C ASP A 59 -9.21 20.62 6.49
N LYS A 60 -8.04 21.25 6.62
CA LYS A 60 -7.18 21.60 5.49
C LYS A 60 -6.36 20.38 5.08
N TRP A 61 -6.36 20.08 3.80
CA TRP A 61 -5.52 19.04 3.22
C TRP A 61 -4.10 19.55 3.02
N PHE A 62 -3.13 18.75 3.47
CA PHE A 62 -1.71 19.03 3.28
C PHE A 62 -1.21 18.34 2.03
N HIS A 63 -0.61 19.12 1.12
CA HIS A 63 -0.01 18.59 -0.09
C HIS A 63 1.48 18.90 -0.11
N ILE A 64 2.27 17.90 -0.49
CA ILE A 64 3.71 18.05 -0.72
C ILE A 64 3.93 18.83 -2.03
N ARG A 65 3.07 18.60 -3.02
CA ARG A 65 3.12 19.21 -4.36
C ARG A 65 1.74 19.75 -4.75
N PRO A 66 1.59 21.06 -5.03
CA PRO A 66 2.55 22.15 -4.76
C PRO A 66 2.86 22.27 -3.26
N LYS A 67 4.00 22.85 -2.87
CA LYS A 67 4.43 22.97 -1.46
C LYS A 67 3.40 23.75 -0.64
N ARG A 68 2.47 23.05 0.01
CA ARG A 68 1.40 23.58 0.87
C ARG A 68 1.58 23.15 2.33
N CYS A 69 2.75 22.62 2.68
CA CYS A 69 3.11 22.21 4.01
C CYS A 69 4.49 22.77 4.38
N ASN A 70 4.66 23.11 5.67
CA ASN A 70 5.96 23.42 6.27
C ASN A 70 6.64 22.11 6.68
N ILE A 71 7.65 21.70 5.92
CA ILE A 71 8.35 20.42 6.11
C ILE A 71 9.23 20.50 7.36
N ILE A 72 9.19 19.46 8.19
CA ILE A 72 10.06 19.25 9.34
C ILE A 72 11.09 18.19 8.93
N GLU A 73 12.36 18.56 8.81
CA GLU A 73 13.43 17.63 8.42
C GLU A 73 13.69 16.60 9.52
N ASP A 74 13.88 17.07 10.75
CA ASP A 74 14.13 16.20 11.91
C ASP A 74 13.14 16.49 13.05
N LEU A 75 12.56 15.42 13.59
CA LEU A 75 11.64 15.50 14.71
C LEU A 75 12.39 15.82 16.02
N SER A 76 13.66 15.43 16.14
CA SER A 76 14.48 15.67 17.33
C SER A 76 14.68 17.17 17.62
N SER A 77 14.79 17.97 16.55
CA SER A 77 14.98 19.42 16.61
C SER A 77 13.67 20.20 16.75
N PHE A 78 12.53 19.53 16.56
CA PHE A 78 11.23 20.15 16.57
C PHE A 78 10.65 20.20 17.99
N THR A 79 10.59 21.39 18.57
CA THR A 79 9.89 21.62 19.84
C THR A 79 8.43 22.02 19.55
N PRO A 80 7.45 21.15 19.84
CA PRO A 80 6.05 21.48 19.63
C PRO A 80 5.65 22.63 20.56
N SER A 81 4.86 23.58 20.05
CA SER A 81 4.41 24.71 20.87
C SER A 81 3.34 24.32 21.89
N SER A 82 2.62 23.23 21.63
CA SER A 82 1.64 22.62 22.52
C SER A 82 2.09 21.23 22.99
N PHE A 83 1.66 20.85 24.21
CA PHE A 83 1.85 19.50 24.76
C PHE A 83 1.17 18.39 23.94
N ASP A 84 0.37 18.75 22.94
CA ASP A 84 -0.62 17.87 22.33
C ASP A 84 -0.10 17.07 21.13
N LEU A 85 1.13 17.32 20.64
CA LEU A 85 1.76 16.67 19.46
C LEU A 85 0.93 16.66 18.15
N ARG A 86 -0.31 17.17 18.15
CA ARG A 86 -1.23 17.29 17.01
C ARG A 86 -0.78 18.31 15.97
N GLU A 87 0.29 19.04 16.25
CA GLU A 87 0.95 19.93 15.29
C GLU A 87 1.75 19.15 14.24
N ILE A 88 1.99 17.85 14.42
CA ILE A 88 2.77 17.03 13.50
C ILE A 88 1.82 16.18 12.65
N VAL A 89 1.94 16.31 11.33
CA VAL A 89 1.17 15.53 10.35
C VAL A 89 2.13 14.79 9.44
N PHE A 90 1.89 13.50 9.23
CA PHE A 90 2.64 12.69 8.28
C PHE A 90 1.87 12.62 6.97
N VAL A 91 2.49 13.06 5.88
CA VAL A 91 1.87 13.14 4.57
C VAL A 91 2.66 12.29 3.59
N ALA A 92 1.96 11.44 2.84
CA ALA A 92 2.49 10.75 1.69
C ALA A 92 1.63 11.07 0.48
N GLN A 93 2.26 11.27 -0.68
CA GLN A 93 1.56 11.50 -1.94
C GLN A 93 1.98 10.41 -2.93
N MET A 94 1.03 9.55 -3.25
CA MET A 94 1.12 8.55 -4.31
C MET A 94 0.42 9.10 -5.55
N PRO A 95 0.86 8.75 -6.77
CA PRO A 95 2.07 8.00 -7.13
C PRO A 95 3.38 8.81 -6.96
N HIS A 96 4.52 8.10 -6.89
CA HIS A 96 5.85 8.74 -6.85
C HIS A 96 6.19 9.42 -8.18
N VAL A 97 6.89 10.56 -8.11
CA VAL A 97 7.39 11.24 -9.31
C VAL A 97 8.72 10.60 -9.69
N ARG A 98 8.79 9.95 -10.85
CA ARG A 98 10.03 9.41 -11.40
C ARG A 98 10.38 10.21 -12.66
N ASP A 99 11.65 10.60 -12.80
CA ASP A 99 12.17 11.29 -13.99
C ASP A 99 11.41 12.57 -14.38
N ARG A 100 10.94 13.34 -13.38
CA ARG A 100 10.13 14.57 -13.52
C ARG A 100 8.76 14.39 -14.17
N VAL A 101 8.31 13.15 -14.36
CA VAL A 101 6.95 12.83 -14.83
C VAL A 101 6.10 12.47 -13.62
N GLN A 102 4.91 13.07 -13.52
CA GLN A 102 3.89 12.58 -12.60
C GLN A 102 3.32 11.31 -13.22
N LEU A 103 3.64 10.17 -12.61
CA LEU A 103 3.04 8.91 -13.03
C LEU A 103 1.55 8.95 -12.64
N GLU A 104 0.72 8.20 -13.34
CA GLU A 104 -0.67 7.98 -12.95
C GLU A 104 -0.86 6.47 -12.77
N TYR A 105 -1.68 6.09 -11.79
CA TYR A 105 -2.06 4.69 -11.69
C TYR A 105 -3.05 4.37 -12.80
N SER A 106 -2.75 3.29 -13.52
CA SER A 106 -3.64 2.75 -14.53
C SER A 106 -4.88 2.11 -13.88
N PRO A 107 -6.10 2.31 -14.42
CA PRO A 107 -7.30 1.60 -13.97
C PRO A 107 -7.22 0.07 -14.12
N TRP A 108 -6.24 -0.44 -14.87
CA TRP A 108 -6.00 -1.87 -15.05
C TRP A 108 -5.40 -2.55 -13.80
N PHE A 109 -4.93 -1.78 -12.82
CA PHE A 109 -4.52 -2.34 -11.53
C PHE A 109 -5.75 -2.74 -10.70
N GLN A 110 -5.90 -4.04 -10.45
CA GLN A 110 -7.07 -4.59 -9.76
C GLN A 110 -7.06 -4.38 -8.24
N PHE A 111 -5.89 -4.17 -7.64
CA PHE A 111 -5.75 -3.95 -6.21
C PHE A 111 -4.57 -3.02 -5.91
N LEU A 112 -4.69 -2.26 -4.82
CA LEU A 112 -3.62 -1.45 -4.26
C LEU A 112 -3.49 -1.80 -2.77
N LEU A 113 -2.32 -2.32 -2.39
CA LEU A 113 -2.02 -2.68 -1.00
C LEU A 113 -1.11 -1.63 -0.37
N GLY A 114 -1.58 -1.01 0.70
CA GLY A 114 -0.79 -0.10 1.52
C GLY A 114 -0.33 -0.78 2.82
N LEU A 115 0.97 -0.81 3.06
CA LEU A 115 1.55 -1.22 4.34
C LEU A 115 2.21 -0.01 4.99
N LEU A 116 1.93 0.21 6.27
CA LEU A 116 2.55 1.26 7.05
C LEU A 116 3.51 0.66 8.06
N GLN A 117 4.78 1.01 7.93
CA GLN A 117 5.84 0.66 8.86
C GLN A 117 6.20 1.89 9.69
N VAL A 118 6.12 1.77 11.02
CA VAL A 118 6.46 2.85 11.96
C VAL A 118 7.80 2.53 12.61
N GLU A 119 8.76 3.41 12.43
CA GLU A 119 10.06 3.35 13.11
C GLU A 119 10.03 4.26 14.34
N VAL A 120 10.45 3.73 15.49
CA VAL A 120 10.47 4.43 16.78
C VAL A 120 11.87 4.35 17.35
N GLU A 121 12.49 5.51 17.58
CA GLU A 121 13.79 5.57 18.25
C GLU A 121 13.64 5.26 19.75
N TYR A 122 14.51 4.39 20.26
CA TYR A 122 14.50 4.00 21.67
C TYR A 122 15.16 5.08 22.52
N SER A 123 14.45 5.58 23.54
CA SER A 123 14.99 6.52 24.53
C SER A 123 14.72 6.03 25.95
N ASP A 124 15.77 6.04 26.78
CA ASP A 124 15.74 5.55 28.16
C ASP A 124 14.77 6.34 29.07
N VAL A 125 14.38 7.54 28.66
CA VAL A 125 13.42 8.40 29.38
C VAL A 125 12.01 7.82 29.36
N PHE A 126 11.66 7.02 28.34
CA PHE A 126 10.32 6.44 28.17
C PHE A 126 10.20 4.99 28.70
N LYS A 127 11.23 4.50 29.41
CA LYS A 127 11.34 3.12 29.90
C LYS A 127 10.25 2.69 30.89
N THR A 128 9.51 3.63 31.49
CA THR A 128 8.70 3.37 32.68
C THR A 128 7.23 2.98 32.42
N GLU A 129 6.72 3.05 31.19
CA GLU A 129 5.31 2.75 30.91
C GLU A 129 5.17 1.61 29.89
N LYS A 130 5.54 0.39 30.31
CA LYS A 130 5.23 -0.87 29.60
C LYS A 130 3.75 -1.25 29.76
N ARG A 131 2.85 -0.29 29.54
CA ARG A 131 1.40 -0.52 29.45
C ARG A 131 1.10 -0.71 27.97
N ARG A 132 0.32 -1.73 27.60
CA ARG A 132 -0.11 -2.05 26.22
C ARG A 132 -0.38 -0.74 25.44
N ILE A 133 0.60 -0.27 24.69
CA ILE A 133 0.51 0.99 23.94
C ILE A 133 -0.36 0.65 22.72
N SER A 134 -1.67 0.64 22.89
CA SER A 134 -2.54 1.07 21.79
C SER A 134 -2.19 2.52 21.59
N SER A 135 -1.19 2.77 20.75
CA SER A 135 -0.70 4.12 20.55
C SER A 135 -1.88 4.99 20.12
N PRO A 136 -2.03 6.23 20.60
CA PRO A 136 -2.94 7.16 19.97
C PRO A 136 -2.63 7.33 18.47
N ILE A 137 -1.41 6.97 18.04
CA ILE A 137 -1.02 6.80 16.63
C ILE A 137 -1.82 5.68 15.98
N HIS A 138 -2.11 4.55 16.63
CA HIS A 138 -2.90 3.45 16.06
C HIS A 138 -4.36 3.86 15.79
N ASP A 139 -5.00 4.59 16.70
CA ASP A 139 -6.39 5.04 16.50
C ASP A 139 -6.45 6.23 15.53
N LYS A 140 -5.49 7.16 15.58
CA LYS A 140 -5.37 8.25 14.60
C LYS A 140 -4.99 7.75 13.21
N LEU A 141 -4.11 6.74 13.11
CA LEU A 141 -3.76 6.06 11.86
C LEU A 141 -4.94 5.29 11.31
N ARG A 142 -5.74 4.63 12.14
CA ARG A 142 -6.96 3.96 11.67
C ARG A 142 -7.91 4.96 10.99
N TRP A 143 -8.13 6.13 11.61
CA TRP A 143 -8.92 7.21 11.01
C TRP A 143 -8.29 7.81 9.75
N ASN A 144 -6.97 8.04 9.73
CA ASN A 144 -6.28 8.57 8.54
C ASN A 144 -6.16 7.53 7.42
N MET A 145 -5.98 6.25 7.73
CA MET A 145 -5.96 5.14 6.76
C MET A 145 -7.34 4.92 6.16
N GLN A 146 -8.41 5.11 6.93
CA GLN A 146 -9.77 5.05 6.38
C GLN A 146 -10.04 6.23 5.44
N LYS A 147 -9.61 7.45 5.79
CA LYS A 147 -9.61 8.61 4.88
C LYS A 147 -8.69 8.40 3.66
N LEU A 148 -7.57 7.71 3.82
CA LEU A 148 -6.65 7.34 2.73
C LEU A 148 -7.25 6.27 1.81
N ALA A 149 -7.99 5.30 2.35
CA ALA A 149 -8.73 4.32 1.57
C ALA A 149 -9.85 4.99 0.76
N GLU A 150 -10.62 5.90 1.37
CA GLU A 150 -11.59 6.76 0.66
C GLU A 150 -10.92 7.66 -0.40
N MET A 151 -9.69 8.12 -0.14
CA MET A 151 -8.90 8.93 -1.08
C MET A 151 -8.31 8.10 -2.23
N ILE A 152 -7.93 6.85 -1.99
CA ILE A 152 -7.53 5.88 -3.03
C ILE A 152 -8.74 5.56 -3.90
N ASP A 153 -9.94 5.38 -3.32
CA ASP A 153 -11.19 5.23 -4.07
C ASP A 153 -11.49 6.46 -4.94
N CYS A 154 -11.27 7.68 -4.43
CA CYS A 154 -11.40 8.91 -5.24
C CYS A 154 -10.33 9.07 -6.33
N MET A 155 -9.14 8.49 -6.17
CA MET A 155 -8.10 8.49 -7.21
C MET A 155 -8.32 7.40 -8.27
N ILE A 156 -8.98 6.29 -7.93
CA ILE A 156 -9.41 5.26 -8.88
C ILE A 156 -10.62 5.73 -9.71
N VAL A 157 -11.39 6.69 -9.18
CA VAL A 157 -12.50 7.36 -9.87
C VAL A 157 -12.14 8.81 -10.18
N GLN A 158 -11.22 9.04 -11.12
CA GLN A 158 -11.26 10.29 -11.88
C GLN A 158 -12.28 10.10 -13.02
N PRO A 159 -13.46 10.72 -12.97
CA PRO A 159 -14.29 10.85 -14.16
C PRO A 159 -13.60 11.81 -15.15
N GLU A 160 -13.73 11.52 -16.44
CA GLU A 160 -13.47 12.49 -17.53
C GLU A 160 -14.12 13.86 -17.27
#